data_AF-A0A142JIP0-F1
#
_entry.id   AF-A0A142JIP0-F1
#
_cell.length_a   1.000
_cell.length_b   1.000
_cell.length_c   1.000
_cell.angle_alpha   90.00
_cell.angle_beta   90.00
_cell.angle_gamma   90.00
#
_symmetry.space_group_name_H-M   'P 1'
#
loop_
_entity.id
_entity.type
_entity.pdbx_description
1 polymer ?
#
loop_
_entity_poly.entity_id
_entity_poly.type
_entity_poly.pdbx_seq_one_letter_code
_entity_poly.pdbx_strand_id
1 'polypeptide(L)'
;MKMVIDANYFEHEDLRNYLRSSRENIAVLIDYAGMEMRKGDALRNVSRSLSILCQFPKQVLVLKGTREVAGLRMATQGLDKRLIDKTQTRDFAQFCAQTHRAVNGDKLLLAALEDSTRTAKDHFDAMQKGMEQMEVVVAGYATRFTQKELSELRTGRAYGPELDARIAEHVFELWATVRQSHPDVKRAANVEEAVNNIVFRYTAAGYVWLLEKLRSGVSIENVLSPKKVTSDFIDIVYVAYATYFDGILSKETRVQRNYEQTLAMLKNNVPNAYFSRRRHP
;
A
#
# COMPACT_ATOMS: atom_id res chain seq x y z
N MET A 1 2.27 13.16 -13.30
CA MET A 1 1.72 11.87 -12.82
C MET A 1 1.72 11.87 -11.30
N LYS A 2 0.92 11.05 -10.64
CA LYS A 2 0.93 10.85 -9.18
C LYS A 2 1.39 9.42 -8.91
N MET A 3 2.57 9.26 -8.34
CA MET A 3 3.15 7.94 -8.09
C MET A 3 3.26 7.72 -6.58
N VAL A 4 2.77 6.59 -6.10
CA VAL A 4 3.02 6.16 -4.72
C VAL A 4 4.49 5.77 -4.60
N ILE A 5 5.18 6.33 -3.61
CA ILE A 5 6.61 6.08 -3.41
C ILE A 5 6.78 5.06 -2.28
N ASP A 6 7.33 3.91 -2.62
CA ASP A 6 7.79 2.91 -1.66
C ASP A 6 8.97 3.46 -0.86
N ALA A 7 9.03 3.17 0.44
CA ALA A 7 10.12 3.61 1.30
C ALA A 7 11.50 3.18 0.78
N ASN A 8 11.61 2.02 0.13
CA ASN A 8 12.87 1.56 -0.46
C ASN A 8 13.35 2.43 -1.66
N TYR A 9 12.50 3.31 -2.18
CA TYR A 9 12.76 4.15 -3.35
C TYR A 9 13.16 5.58 -2.99
N PHE A 10 13.04 5.98 -1.73
CA PHE A 10 13.22 7.37 -1.27
C PHE A 10 14.58 8.00 -1.58
N GLU A 11 15.62 7.19 -1.65
CA GLU A 11 16.99 7.65 -1.91
C GLU A 11 17.47 7.33 -3.32
N HIS A 12 16.61 6.73 -4.14
CA HIS A 12 16.97 6.35 -5.49
C HIS A 12 17.01 7.58 -6.38
N GLU A 13 18.05 7.73 -7.19
CA GLU A 13 18.22 8.92 -8.04
C GLU A 13 17.08 9.05 -9.08
N ASP A 14 16.46 7.93 -9.47
CA ASP A 14 15.28 7.97 -10.34
C ASP A 14 14.08 8.69 -9.74
N LEU A 15 13.96 8.76 -8.41
CA LEU A 15 12.97 9.62 -7.76
C LEU A 15 13.25 11.10 -8.07
N ARG A 16 14.53 11.50 -8.02
CA ARG A 16 14.95 12.85 -8.38
C ARG A 16 14.69 13.11 -9.86
N ASN A 17 15.02 12.16 -10.74
CA ASN A 17 14.77 12.27 -12.18
C ASN A 17 13.28 12.41 -12.49
N TYR A 18 12.45 11.57 -11.87
CA TYR A 18 11.00 11.62 -11.97
C TYR A 18 10.45 13.01 -11.58
N LEU A 19 10.85 13.54 -10.41
CA LEU A 19 10.38 14.84 -9.92
C LEU A 19 10.91 16.01 -10.78
N ARG A 20 12.16 15.95 -11.23
CA ARG A 20 12.75 16.98 -12.10
C ARG A 20 12.15 17.03 -13.49
N SER A 21 11.77 15.88 -14.05
CA SER A 21 11.30 15.78 -15.42
C SER A 21 10.02 16.60 -15.69
N SER A 22 9.19 16.84 -14.66
CA SER A 22 8.01 17.69 -14.77
C SER A 22 7.53 18.17 -13.41
N ARG A 23 7.11 19.44 -13.32
CA ARG A 23 6.44 19.99 -12.11
C ARG A 23 5.08 19.34 -11.83
N GLU A 24 4.49 18.67 -12.83
CA GLU A 24 3.24 17.92 -12.73
C GLU A 24 3.45 16.48 -12.21
N ASN A 25 4.70 16.07 -12.00
CA ASN A 25 5.02 14.81 -11.35
C ASN A 25 5.00 14.98 -9.84
N ILE A 26 4.24 14.11 -9.20
CA ILE A 26 3.90 14.20 -7.79
C ILE A 26 4.27 12.87 -7.14
N ALA A 27 5.04 12.95 -6.05
CA ALA A 27 5.30 11.86 -5.13
C ALA A 27 4.16 11.76 -4.12
N VAL A 28 3.57 10.58 -3.96
CA VAL A 28 2.49 10.32 -3.02
C VAL A 28 3.03 9.46 -1.88
N LEU A 29 2.90 9.95 -0.65
CA LEU A 29 3.40 9.30 0.56
C LEU A 29 2.23 8.75 1.37
N ILE A 30 2.30 7.47 1.70
CA ILE A 30 1.37 6.82 2.63
C ILE A 30 1.94 6.86 4.06
N ASP A 31 1.08 6.67 5.05
CA ASP A 31 1.49 6.66 6.46
C ASP A 31 2.52 5.57 6.77
N TYR A 32 2.42 4.40 6.15
CA TYR A 32 3.42 3.33 6.29
C TYR A 32 4.81 3.77 5.85
N ALA A 33 4.95 4.55 4.78
CA ALA A 33 6.24 5.09 4.37
C ALA A 33 6.84 5.97 5.46
N GLY A 34 6.00 6.78 6.10
CA GLY A 34 6.32 7.50 7.33
C GLY A 34 6.86 6.59 8.43
N MET A 35 6.13 5.53 8.76
CA MET A 35 6.50 4.60 9.83
C MET A 35 7.79 3.85 9.53
N GLU A 36 8.03 3.46 8.28
CA GLU A 36 9.23 2.73 7.88
C GLU A 36 10.50 3.56 7.99
N MET A 37 10.45 4.85 7.64
CA MET A 37 11.57 5.77 7.84
C MET A 37 11.98 5.92 9.32
N ARG A 38 11.13 5.52 10.27
CA ARG A 38 11.40 5.60 11.71
C ARG A 38 11.93 4.28 12.29
N LYS A 39 12.06 3.21 11.50
CA LYS A 39 12.66 1.95 11.96
C LYS A 39 14.15 2.18 12.27
N GLY A 40 14.65 1.68 13.41
CA GLY A 40 16.06 1.79 13.78
C GLY A 40 16.46 3.20 14.20
N ASP A 41 17.52 3.75 13.59
CA ASP A 41 17.98 5.13 13.82
C ASP A 41 17.05 6.12 13.10
N ALA A 42 15.97 6.50 13.77
CA ALA A 42 14.90 7.31 13.18
C ALA A 42 15.38 8.69 12.69
N LEU A 43 16.27 9.37 13.43
CA LEU A 43 16.76 10.70 13.03
C LEU A 43 17.55 10.61 11.73
N ARG A 44 18.47 9.65 11.66
CA ARG A 44 19.26 9.40 10.46
C ARG A 44 18.38 8.98 9.29
N ASN A 45 17.47 8.03 9.51
CA ASN A 45 16.68 7.43 8.45
C ASN A 45 15.63 8.39 7.88
N VAL A 46 14.94 9.17 8.72
CA VAL A 46 14.02 10.21 8.26
C VAL A 46 14.76 11.28 7.46
N SER A 47 15.90 11.77 7.95
CA SER A 47 16.72 12.76 7.23
C SER A 47 17.19 12.25 5.86
N ARG A 48 17.71 11.02 5.82
CA ARG A 48 18.24 10.41 4.60
C ARG A 48 17.14 10.16 3.57
N SER A 49 16.03 9.57 4.00
CA SER A 49 14.88 9.22 3.14
C SER A 49 14.21 10.47 2.55
N LEU A 50 14.14 11.56 3.31
CA LEU A 50 13.48 12.78 2.82
C LEU A 50 14.41 13.68 1.99
N SER A 51 15.70 13.38 1.89
CA SER A 51 16.70 14.25 1.25
C SER A 51 16.36 14.65 -0.19
N ILE A 52 15.79 13.74 -0.99
CA ILE A 52 15.32 14.04 -2.36
C ILE A 52 13.99 14.80 -2.31
N LEU A 53 13.02 14.30 -1.56
CA LEU A 53 11.67 14.89 -1.49
C LEU A 53 11.69 16.34 -0.99
N CYS A 54 12.58 16.67 -0.06
CA CYS A 54 12.77 18.02 0.46
C CYS A 54 13.37 19.01 -0.55
N GLN A 55 13.93 18.53 -1.66
CA GLN A 55 14.30 19.39 -2.79
C GLN A 55 13.10 19.76 -3.67
N PHE A 56 11.98 19.01 -3.58
CA PHE A 56 10.76 19.20 -4.37
C PHE A 56 9.49 19.25 -3.50
N PRO A 57 9.43 20.05 -2.43
CA PRO A 57 8.37 19.93 -1.43
C PRO A 57 6.97 20.25 -1.97
N LYS A 58 6.88 21.02 -3.07
CA LYS A 58 5.61 21.34 -3.75
C LYS A 58 5.08 20.18 -4.63
N GLN A 59 5.88 19.15 -4.84
CA GLN A 59 5.55 17.96 -5.63
C GLN A 59 5.28 16.74 -4.75
N VAL A 60 4.95 16.95 -3.48
CA VAL A 60 4.67 15.87 -2.52
C VAL A 60 3.21 15.98 -2.06
N LEU A 61 2.50 14.84 -2.09
CA LEU A 61 1.21 14.66 -1.46
C LEU A 61 1.37 13.67 -0.32
N VAL A 62 0.91 14.06 0.87
CA VAL A 62 0.80 13.18 2.02
C VAL A 62 -0.64 12.69 2.12
N LEU A 63 -0.83 11.38 2.25
CA LEU A 63 -2.15 10.79 2.43
C LEU A 63 -2.53 10.74 3.91
N LYS A 64 -3.83 10.68 4.16
CA LYS A 64 -4.40 10.37 5.48
C LYS A 64 -3.91 9.02 5.98
N GLY A 65 -3.93 8.84 7.30
CA GLY A 65 -3.60 7.55 7.91
C GLY A 65 -4.53 6.44 7.42
N THR A 66 -4.00 5.23 7.25
CA THR A 66 -4.72 4.09 6.69
C THR A 66 -5.98 3.73 7.48
N ARG A 67 -5.93 3.89 8.81
CA ARG A 67 -7.09 3.71 9.69
C ARG A 67 -8.19 4.74 9.41
N GLU A 68 -7.83 6.00 9.20
CA GLU A 68 -8.77 7.05 8.81
C GLU A 68 -9.37 6.75 7.44
N VAL A 69 -8.53 6.38 6.46
CA VAL A 69 -8.95 6.04 5.10
C VAL A 69 -9.93 4.87 5.08
N ALA A 70 -9.71 3.83 5.91
CA ALA A 70 -10.61 2.68 6.05
C ALA A 70 -12.05 3.09 6.41
N GLY A 71 -12.21 4.16 7.19
CA GLY A 71 -13.51 4.69 7.62
C GLY A 71 -14.11 5.78 6.74
N LEU A 72 -13.49 6.11 5.61
CA LEU A 72 -14.03 7.08 4.66
C LEU A 72 -15.17 6.50 3.82
N ARG A 73 -16.08 7.38 3.42
CA ARG A 73 -17.04 7.12 2.34
C ARG A 73 -16.31 7.22 1.00
N MET A 74 -16.32 6.13 0.23
CA MET A 74 -15.47 5.97 -0.96
C MET A 74 -16.23 6.06 -2.28
N ALA A 75 -17.06 7.10 -2.45
CA ALA A 75 -17.67 7.43 -3.75
C ALA A 75 -16.61 7.58 -4.85
N THR A 76 -16.93 7.46 -6.14
CA THR A 76 -15.92 7.61 -7.21
C THR A 76 -15.46 9.06 -7.41
N GLN A 77 -16.40 10.02 -7.33
CA GLN A 77 -16.08 11.42 -7.64
C GLN A 77 -15.13 12.04 -6.61
N GLY A 78 -13.93 12.44 -7.06
CA GLY A 78 -12.92 13.08 -6.21
C GLY A 78 -12.29 12.14 -5.18
N LEU A 79 -12.26 10.84 -5.46
CA LEU A 79 -11.73 9.84 -4.54
C LEU A 79 -10.26 10.08 -4.21
N ASP A 80 -9.41 10.32 -5.21
CA ASP A 80 -8.00 10.61 -5.02
C ASP A 80 -7.78 11.81 -4.08
N LYS A 81 -8.58 12.87 -4.23
CA LYS A 81 -8.54 14.05 -3.37
C LYS A 81 -8.98 13.77 -1.93
N ARG A 82 -9.89 12.81 -1.73
CA ARG A 82 -10.36 12.41 -0.39
C ARG A 82 -9.27 11.68 0.40
N LEU A 83 -8.35 10.99 -0.27
CA LEU A 83 -7.22 10.32 0.37
C LEU A 83 -6.16 11.29 0.91
N ILE A 84 -6.06 12.50 0.34
CA ILE A 84 -5.01 13.46 0.67
C ILE A 84 -5.24 14.08 2.06
N ASP A 85 -4.21 14.06 2.91
CA ASP A 85 -4.12 14.92 4.08
C ASP A 85 -3.67 16.31 3.62
N LYS A 86 -4.63 17.24 3.58
CA LYS A 86 -4.38 18.61 3.10
C LYS A 86 -3.42 19.38 4.00
N THR A 87 -3.45 19.11 5.31
CA THR A 87 -2.62 19.81 6.30
C THR A 87 -1.19 19.34 6.15
N GLN A 88 -0.94 18.03 6.24
CA GLN A 88 0.42 17.48 6.10
C GLN A 88 1.02 17.75 4.71
N THR A 89 0.20 17.70 3.65
CA THR A 89 0.63 18.07 2.30
C THR A 89 1.08 19.53 2.22
N ARG A 90 0.27 20.47 2.73
CA ARG A 90 0.61 21.90 2.73
C ARG A 90 1.86 22.18 3.55
N ASP A 91 1.98 21.53 4.69
CA ASP A 91 3.01 21.79 5.69
C ASP A 91 4.29 20.96 5.43
N PHE A 92 4.35 20.20 4.34
CA PHE A 92 5.49 19.32 4.01
C PHE A 92 6.82 20.08 3.90
N ALA A 93 6.83 21.29 3.33
CA ALA A 93 8.03 22.12 3.28
C ALA A 93 8.54 22.51 4.68
N GLN A 94 7.62 22.79 5.60
CA GLN A 94 7.95 23.09 6.99
C GLN A 94 8.47 21.84 7.70
N PHE A 95 7.87 20.67 7.45
CA PHE A 95 8.34 19.39 7.96
C PHE A 95 9.79 19.11 7.55
N CYS A 96 10.15 19.34 6.29
CA CYS A 96 11.54 19.24 5.82
C CYS A 96 12.51 20.16 6.59
N ALA A 97 12.12 21.42 6.83
CA ALA A 97 12.93 22.35 7.62
C ALA A 97 13.07 21.90 9.09
N GLN A 98 12.00 21.33 9.66
CA GLN A 98 12.03 20.76 11.01
C GLN A 98 12.95 19.53 11.08
N THR A 99 12.94 18.64 10.10
CA THR A 99 13.88 17.51 10.03
C THR A 99 15.33 18.00 10.04
N HIS A 100 15.66 19.03 9.26
CA HIS A 100 17.01 19.62 9.28
C HIS A 100 17.39 20.20 10.65
N ARG A 101 16.45 20.88 11.33
CA ARG A 101 16.67 21.39 12.69
C ARG A 101 16.87 20.29 13.72
N ALA A 102 16.10 19.20 13.63
CA ALA A 102 16.26 18.04 14.51
C ALA A 102 17.66 17.41 14.34
N VAL A 103 18.15 17.26 13.10
CA VAL A 103 19.51 16.79 12.81
C VAL A 103 20.57 17.70 13.44
N ASN A 104 20.29 19.00 13.53
CA ASN A 104 21.15 19.99 14.17
C ASN A 104 20.93 20.13 15.69
N GLY A 105 20.24 19.18 16.33
CA GLY A 105 20.16 19.09 17.79
C GLY A 105 18.98 19.83 18.43
N ASP A 106 17.95 20.19 17.67
CA ASP A 106 16.73 20.79 18.24
C ASP A 106 15.99 19.79 19.15
N LYS A 107 16.10 19.99 20.46
CA LYS A 107 15.61 19.06 21.49
C LYS A 107 14.09 18.80 21.43
N LEU A 108 13.29 19.82 21.08
CA LEU A 108 11.84 19.64 21.01
C LEU A 108 11.45 18.76 19.82
N LEU A 109 12.12 18.95 18.69
CA LEU A 109 11.88 18.15 17.49
C LEU A 109 12.42 16.73 17.64
N LEU A 110 13.52 16.55 18.37
CA LEU A 110 14.03 15.22 18.74
C LEU A 110 13.03 14.48 19.63
N ALA A 111 12.48 15.12 20.67
CA ALA A 111 11.46 14.50 21.51
C ALA A 111 10.19 14.13 20.74
N ALA A 112 9.74 14.99 19.82
CA ALA A 112 8.59 14.70 18.95
C ALA A 112 8.86 13.53 17.99
N LEU A 113 10.10 13.42 17.49
CA LEU A 113 10.52 12.30 16.64
C LEU A 113 10.57 10.99 17.43
N GLU A 114 11.06 11.01 18.67
CA GLU A 114 11.08 9.86 19.56
C GLU A 114 9.67 9.35 19.88
N ASP A 115 8.73 10.25 20.20
CA ASP A 115 7.32 9.91 20.42
C ASP A 115 6.71 9.26 19.17
N SER A 116 6.89 9.89 18.00
CA SER A 116 6.41 9.35 16.73
C SER A 116 7.05 7.98 16.38
N THR A 117 8.31 7.77 16.77
CA THR A 117 9.03 6.51 16.55
C THR A 117 8.48 5.41 17.43
N ARG A 118 8.15 5.71 18.69
CA ARG A 118 7.47 4.78 19.60
C ARG A 118 6.11 4.38 19.04
N THR A 119 5.29 5.33 18.62
CA THR A 119 3.99 5.03 18.01
C THR A 119 4.11 4.15 16.76
N ALA A 120 5.08 4.42 15.89
CA ALA A 120 5.33 3.60 14.71
C ALA A 120 5.74 2.17 15.08
N LYS A 121 6.58 2.01 16.11
CA LYS A 121 6.97 0.70 16.63
C LYS A 121 5.78 -0.06 17.20
N ASP A 122 4.99 0.57 18.07
CA ASP A 122 3.80 -0.04 18.68
C ASP A 122 2.81 -0.51 17.60
N HIS A 123 2.66 0.27 16.52
CA HIS A 123 1.83 -0.10 15.38
C HIS A 123 2.36 -1.34 14.63
N PHE A 124 3.65 -1.41 14.34
CA PHE A 124 4.25 -2.59 13.70
C PHE A 124 4.19 -3.83 14.60
N ASP A 125 4.40 -3.67 15.91
CA ASP A 125 4.32 -4.77 16.87
C ASP A 125 2.88 -5.31 16.95
N ALA A 126 1.87 -4.43 16.93
CA ALA A 126 0.46 -4.81 16.89
C ALA A 126 0.09 -5.50 15.58
N MET A 127 0.58 -4.99 14.43
CA MET A 127 0.40 -5.63 13.13
C MET A 127 0.99 -7.03 13.13
N GLN A 128 2.24 -7.20 13.58
CA GLN A 128 2.91 -8.50 13.59
C GLN A 128 2.13 -9.54 14.40
N LYS A 129 1.61 -9.16 15.58
CA LYS A 129 0.74 -10.02 16.39
C LYS A 129 -0.55 -10.39 15.66
N GLY A 130 -1.18 -9.42 14.99
CA GLY A 130 -2.37 -9.65 14.17
C GLY A 130 -2.13 -10.63 13.01
N MET A 131 -0.90 -10.67 12.48
CA MET A 131 -0.53 -11.55 11.36
C MET A 131 -0.35 -13.02 11.76
N GLU A 132 -0.22 -13.34 13.04
CA GLU A 132 -0.12 -14.74 13.51
C GLU A 132 -1.36 -15.57 13.14
N GLN A 133 -2.53 -14.92 13.05
CA GLN A 133 -3.79 -15.58 12.65
C GLN A 133 -3.95 -15.70 11.13
N MET A 134 -3.10 -15.03 10.35
CA MET A 134 -3.21 -14.97 8.89
C MET A 134 -2.77 -16.27 8.21
N GLU A 135 -1.93 -17.07 8.87
CA GLU A 135 -1.52 -18.39 8.40
C GLU A 135 -2.72 -19.31 8.13
N VAL A 136 -3.66 -19.36 9.08
CA VAL A 136 -4.86 -20.18 8.97
C VAL A 136 -5.73 -19.73 7.79
N VAL A 137 -5.84 -18.42 7.58
CA VAL A 137 -6.60 -17.84 6.47
C VAL A 137 -5.94 -18.20 5.14
N VAL A 138 -4.64 -17.98 5.01
CA VAL A 138 -3.86 -18.29 3.81
C VAL A 138 -3.93 -19.78 3.46
N ALA A 139 -3.72 -20.65 4.44
CA ALA A 139 -3.82 -22.10 4.26
C ALA A 139 -5.24 -22.51 3.82
N GLY A 140 -6.28 -21.93 4.44
CA GLY A 140 -7.67 -22.21 4.11
C GLY A 140 -8.08 -21.79 2.69
N TYR A 141 -7.52 -20.71 2.16
CA TYR A 141 -7.76 -20.31 0.77
C TYR A 141 -6.90 -21.08 -0.23
N ALA A 142 -5.68 -21.49 0.16
CA ALA A 142 -4.80 -22.28 -0.70
C ALA A 142 -5.40 -23.65 -1.09
N THR A 143 -6.15 -24.28 -0.18
CA THR A 143 -6.80 -25.59 -0.42
C THR A 143 -7.98 -25.51 -1.38
N ARG A 144 -8.47 -24.31 -1.72
CA ARG A 144 -9.59 -24.11 -2.66
C ARG A 144 -9.19 -24.19 -4.13
N PHE A 145 -7.89 -24.24 -4.42
CA PHE A 145 -7.39 -24.37 -5.79
C PHE A 145 -7.04 -25.82 -6.11
N THR A 146 -7.49 -26.28 -7.27
CA THR A 146 -7.05 -27.54 -7.85
C THR A 146 -5.60 -27.44 -8.34
N GLN A 147 -4.88 -28.57 -8.42
CA GLN A 147 -3.53 -28.59 -9.00
C GLN A 147 -3.50 -28.11 -10.45
N LYS A 148 -4.59 -28.33 -11.19
CA LYS A 148 -4.75 -27.82 -12.56
C LYS A 148 -4.82 -26.29 -12.57
N GLU A 149 -5.66 -25.68 -11.72
CA GLU A 149 -5.73 -24.22 -11.59
C GLU A 149 -4.41 -23.63 -11.10
N LEU A 150 -3.76 -24.26 -10.11
CA LEU A 150 -2.41 -23.86 -9.67
C LEU A 150 -1.38 -23.95 -10.80
N SER A 151 -1.48 -24.96 -11.68
CA SER A 151 -0.65 -25.09 -12.88
C SER A 151 -0.97 -24.02 -13.93
N GLU A 152 -2.24 -23.69 -14.14
CA GLU A 152 -2.67 -22.61 -15.03
C GLU A 152 -2.18 -21.24 -14.53
N LEU A 153 -2.25 -20.98 -13.22
CA LEU A 153 -1.66 -19.81 -12.55
C LEU A 153 -0.14 -19.70 -12.82
N ARG A 154 0.57 -20.83 -12.98
CA ARG A 154 2.02 -20.87 -13.28
C ARG A 154 2.38 -20.49 -14.71
N THR A 155 1.44 -20.59 -15.66
CA THR A 155 1.73 -20.33 -17.08
C THR A 155 1.83 -18.84 -17.45
N GLY A 156 1.41 -17.93 -16.56
CA GLY A 156 1.47 -16.48 -16.78
C GLY A 156 0.55 -15.95 -17.88
N ARG A 157 -0.34 -16.79 -18.44
CA ARG A 157 -1.38 -16.40 -19.38
C ARG A 157 -2.52 -15.69 -18.64
N ALA A 158 -3.30 -14.88 -19.38
CA ALA A 158 -4.58 -14.40 -18.88
C ALA A 158 -5.42 -15.60 -18.42
N TYR A 159 -6.07 -15.47 -17.26
CA TYR A 159 -6.87 -16.54 -16.69
C TYR A 159 -8.05 -16.86 -17.61
N GLY A 160 -8.54 -18.10 -17.56
CA GLY A 160 -9.83 -18.40 -18.16
C GLY A 160 -10.93 -17.61 -17.44
N PRO A 161 -12.02 -17.21 -18.14
CA PRO A 161 -13.10 -16.41 -17.55
C PRO A 161 -13.68 -16.98 -16.24
N GLU A 162 -13.68 -18.32 -16.12
CA GLU A 162 -14.17 -19.04 -14.93
C GLU A 162 -13.26 -18.85 -13.70
N LEU A 163 -11.93 -18.85 -13.90
CA LEU A 163 -10.97 -18.64 -12.82
C LEU A 163 -10.95 -17.16 -12.42
N ASP A 164 -11.08 -16.24 -13.38
CA ASP A 164 -11.21 -14.80 -13.13
C ASP A 164 -12.43 -14.48 -12.26
N ALA A 165 -13.60 -15.04 -12.60
CA ALA A 165 -14.82 -14.87 -11.81
C ALA A 165 -14.66 -15.40 -10.38
N ARG A 166 -14.02 -16.56 -10.20
CA ARG A 166 -13.81 -17.17 -8.88
C ARG A 166 -12.80 -16.39 -8.03
N ILE A 167 -11.75 -15.84 -8.64
CA ILE A 167 -10.81 -14.94 -7.96
C ILE A 167 -11.58 -13.72 -7.43
N ALA A 168 -12.46 -13.13 -8.23
CA ALA A 168 -13.28 -12.01 -7.82
C ALA A 168 -14.19 -12.38 -6.63
N GLU A 169 -14.90 -13.51 -6.72
CA GLU A 169 -15.75 -14.04 -5.66
C GLU A 169 -14.97 -14.22 -4.35
N HIS A 170 -13.81 -14.88 -4.40
CA HIS A 170 -12.95 -15.06 -3.22
C HIS A 170 -12.48 -13.74 -2.61
N VAL A 171 -12.17 -12.72 -3.42
CA VAL A 171 -11.81 -11.38 -2.92
C VAL A 171 -13.00 -10.74 -2.21
N PHE A 172 -14.21 -10.85 -2.76
CA PHE A 172 -15.42 -10.34 -2.10
C PHE A 172 -15.74 -11.07 -0.79
N GLU A 173 -15.60 -12.40 -0.77
CA GLU A 173 -15.76 -13.21 0.45
C GLU A 173 -14.75 -12.80 1.53
N LEU A 174 -13.47 -12.76 1.17
CA LEU A 174 -12.40 -12.38 2.10
C LEU A 174 -12.60 -10.94 2.61
N TRP A 175 -12.98 -10.03 1.73
CA TRP A 175 -13.28 -8.65 2.12
C TRP A 175 -14.49 -8.59 3.07
N ALA A 176 -15.54 -9.36 2.82
CA ALA A 176 -16.70 -9.42 3.70
C ALA A 176 -16.31 -9.90 5.11
N THR A 177 -15.43 -10.90 5.21
CA THR A 177 -14.87 -11.37 6.49
C THR A 177 -14.05 -10.27 7.18
N VAL A 178 -13.08 -9.66 6.48
CA VAL A 178 -12.22 -8.61 7.04
C VAL A 178 -13.03 -7.40 7.48
N ARG A 179 -14.06 -7.03 6.71
CA ARG A 179 -14.93 -5.90 7.04
C ARG A 179 -15.74 -6.14 8.32
N GLN A 180 -16.20 -7.37 8.58
CA GLN A 180 -16.98 -7.66 9.79
C GLN A 180 -16.17 -7.50 11.07
N SER A 181 -14.85 -7.72 11.01
CA SER A 181 -13.95 -7.60 12.14
C SER A 181 -13.22 -6.25 12.24
N HIS A 182 -13.22 -5.43 11.17
CA HIS A 182 -12.46 -4.17 11.16
C HIS A 182 -13.22 -3.04 11.89
N PRO A 183 -12.64 -2.42 12.94
CA PRO A 183 -13.34 -1.48 13.81
C PRO A 183 -13.80 -0.19 13.10
N ASP A 184 -13.04 0.28 12.11
CA ASP A 184 -13.33 1.56 11.46
C ASP A 184 -14.04 1.44 10.10
N VAL A 185 -14.22 0.23 9.54
CA VAL A 185 -14.84 0.08 8.21
C VAL A 185 -16.34 0.32 8.30
N LYS A 186 -16.80 1.39 7.65
CA LYS A 186 -18.22 1.72 7.58
C LYS A 186 -18.94 0.84 6.56
N ARG A 187 -20.24 0.64 6.78
CA ARG A 187 -21.11 -0.03 5.80
C ARG A 187 -21.19 0.80 4.52
N ALA A 188 -20.62 0.28 3.43
CA ALA A 188 -20.76 0.86 2.09
C ALA A 188 -22.24 1.00 1.70
N ALA A 189 -22.58 2.12 1.04
CA ALA A 189 -23.94 2.38 0.58
C ALA A 189 -24.29 1.60 -0.70
N ASN A 190 -23.28 1.29 -1.53
CA ASN A 190 -23.43 0.53 -2.77
C ASN A 190 -22.12 -0.24 -3.11
N VAL A 191 -22.17 -1.04 -4.19
CA VAL A 191 -21.02 -1.85 -4.65
C VAL A 191 -19.84 -0.97 -5.06
N GLU A 192 -20.09 0.16 -5.72
CA GLU A 192 -19.04 1.12 -6.11
C GLU A 192 -18.23 1.60 -4.89
N GLU A 193 -18.92 2.00 -3.82
CA GLU A 193 -18.28 2.46 -2.59
C GLU A 193 -17.53 1.31 -1.88
N ALA A 194 -18.08 0.09 -1.94
CA ALA A 194 -17.45 -1.10 -1.37
C ALA A 194 -16.10 -1.38 -2.03
N VAL A 195 -16.06 -1.45 -3.37
CA VAL A 195 -14.85 -1.80 -4.14
C VAL A 195 -13.80 -0.69 -4.13
N ASN A 196 -14.25 0.53 -3.86
CA ASN A 196 -13.39 1.69 -3.72
C ASN A 196 -12.87 1.88 -2.29
N ASN A 197 -13.30 1.08 -1.32
CA ASN A 197 -12.73 1.10 0.03
C ASN A 197 -11.29 0.57 0.03
N ILE A 198 -10.41 1.19 0.82
CA ILE A 198 -9.00 0.78 0.91
C ILE A 198 -8.87 -0.65 1.40
N VAL A 199 -9.74 -1.11 2.31
CA VAL A 199 -9.72 -2.47 2.81
C VAL A 199 -10.06 -3.46 1.71
N PHE A 200 -10.98 -3.13 0.79
CA PHE A 200 -11.24 -3.97 -0.38
C PHE A 200 -10.02 -4.07 -1.29
N ARG A 201 -9.39 -2.94 -1.64
CA ARG A 201 -8.20 -2.92 -2.50
C ARG A 201 -6.98 -3.58 -1.86
N TYR A 202 -6.87 -3.46 -0.55
CA TYR A 202 -5.89 -4.18 0.26
C TYR A 202 -6.13 -5.68 0.23
N THR A 203 -7.39 -6.12 0.42
CA THR A 203 -7.77 -7.53 0.27
C THR A 203 -7.47 -8.06 -1.12
N ALA A 204 -7.80 -7.31 -2.17
CA ALA A 204 -7.48 -7.67 -3.55
C ALA A 204 -5.97 -7.85 -3.77
N ALA A 205 -5.17 -6.87 -3.33
CA ALA A 205 -3.71 -6.92 -3.44
C ALA A 205 -3.08 -8.06 -2.63
N GLY A 206 -3.62 -8.34 -1.44
CA GLY A 206 -3.18 -9.48 -0.62
C GLY A 206 -3.57 -10.82 -1.24
N TYR A 207 -4.73 -10.89 -1.89
CA TYR A 207 -5.15 -12.09 -2.60
C TYR A 207 -4.27 -12.37 -3.83
N VAL A 208 -3.94 -11.35 -4.62
CA VAL A 208 -3.01 -11.48 -5.75
C VAL A 208 -1.62 -11.90 -5.27
N TRP A 209 -1.12 -11.31 -4.18
CA TRP A 209 0.11 -11.74 -3.53
C TRP A 209 0.05 -13.23 -3.13
N LEU A 210 -1.07 -13.69 -2.55
CA LEU A 210 -1.26 -15.09 -2.19
C LEU A 210 -1.17 -16.00 -3.42
N LEU A 211 -1.85 -15.64 -4.51
CA LEU A 211 -1.78 -16.40 -5.77
C LEU A 211 -0.34 -16.49 -6.28
N GLU A 212 0.44 -15.41 -6.20
CA GLU A 212 1.86 -15.44 -6.58
C GLU A 212 2.69 -16.38 -5.70
N LYS A 213 2.44 -16.40 -4.38
CA LYS A 213 3.12 -17.32 -3.47
C LYS A 213 2.79 -18.78 -3.77
N LEU A 214 1.52 -19.11 -3.96
CA LEU A 214 1.08 -20.45 -4.34
C LEU A 214 1.67 -20.89 -5.68
N ARG A 215 1.80 -19.95 -6.63
CA ARG A 215 2.46 -20.18 -7.92
C ARG A 215 3.93 -20.57 -7.76
N SER A 216 4.64 -19.90 -6.86
CA SER A 216 6.09 -20.11 -6.64
C SER A 216 6.44 -21.47 -6.00
N GLY A 217 5.46 -22.23 -5.51
CA GLY A 217 5.68 -23.55 -4.91
C GLY A 217 6.41 -23.53 -3.56
N VAL A 218 6.59 -22.34 -2.97
CA VAL A 218 7.11 -22.20 -1.61
C VAL A 218 6.11 -22.85 -0.65
N SER A 219 6.58 -23.72 0.24
CA SER A 219 5.70 -24.34 1.25
C SER A 219 5.02 -23.27 2.07
N ILE A 220 3.73 -23.46 2.37
CA ILE A 220 2.90 -22.50 3.11
C ILE A 220 3.58 -22.08 4.43
N GLU A 221 4.21 -23.04 5.12
CA GLU A 221 5.04 -22.82 6.32
C GLU A 221 6.20 -21.84 6.11
N ASN A 222 6.86 -21.86 4.95
CA ASN A 222 7.95 -20.93 4.59
C ASN A 222 7.44 -19.57 4.09
N VAL A 223 6.20 -19.51 3.59
CA VAL A 223 5.52 -18.25 3.21
C VAL A 223 5.12 -17.46 4.46
N LEU A 224 4.89 -18.13 5.58
CA LEU A 224 4.16 -17.57 6.72
C LEU A 224 5.02 -17.19 7.93
N SER A 225 6.34 -17.06 7.78
CA SER A 225 7.13 -16.56 8.91
C SER A 225 6.67 -15.14 9.31
N PRO A 226 6.33 -14.88 10.59
CA PRO A 226 5.61 -13.65 10.97
C PRO A 226 6.30 -12.36 10.53
N LYS A 227 7.65 -12.35 10.58
CA LYS A 227 8.46 -11.20 10.14
C LYS A 227 8.40 -10.96 8.63
N LYS A 228 8.44 -12.03 7.82
CA LYS A 228 8.34 -11.92 6.35
C LYS A 228 6.92 -11.54 5.94
N VAL A 229 5.90 -12.12 6.58
CA VAL A 229 4.49 -11.79 6.35
C VAL A 229 4.23 -10.32 6.65
N THR A 230 4.73 -9.80 7.78
CA THR A 230 4.56 -8.38 8.13
C THR A 230 5.18 -7.47 7.08
N SER A 231 6.39 -7.79 6.59
CA SER A 231 7.03 -7.02 5.51
C SER A 231 6.22 -7.06 4.21
N ASP A 232 5.81 -8.27 3.79
CA ASP A 232 5.01 -8.46 2.57
C ASP A 232 3.65 -7.74 2.68
N PHE A 233 3.08 -7.64 3.87
CA PHE A 233 1.82 -6.94 4.12
C PHE A 233 1.97 -5.41 4.04
N ILE A 234 3.10 -4.87 4.49
CA ILE A 234 3.43 -3.46 4.28
C ILE A 234 3.49 -3.15 2.78
N ASP A 235 4.16 -4.00 1.99
CA ASP A 235 4.22 -3.87 0.53
C ASP A 235 2.81 -3.88 -0.11
N ILE A 236 1.93 -4.76 0.38
CA ILE A 236 0.54 -4.85 -0.07
C ILE A 236 -0.21 -3.53 0.20
N VAL A 237 0.07 -2.82 1.30
CA VAL A 237 -0.52 -1.49 1.55
C VAL A 237 -0.09 -0.49 0.47
N TYR A 238 1.18 -0.44 0.10
CA TYR A 238 1.65 0.43 -1.00
C TYR A 238 0.95 0.09 -2.31
N VAL A 239 0.85 -1.20 -2.65
CA VAL A 239 0.14 -1.68 -3.84
C VAL A 239 -1.30 -1.22 -3.84
N ALA A 240 -2.02 -1.41 -2.72
CA ALA A 240 -3.41 -1.02 -2.58
C ALA A 240 -3.61 0.49 -2.83
N TYR A 241 -2.77 1.35 -2.23
CA TYR A 241 -2.82 2.78 -2.48
C TYR A 241 -2.50 3.14 -3.92
N ALA A 242 -1.48 2.53 -4.51
CA ALA A 242 -1.07 2.78 -5.89
C ALA A 242 -2.22 2.54 -6.89
N THR A 243 -3.18 1.66 -6.58
CA THR A 243 -4.35 1.44 -7.43
C THR A 243 -5.26 2.67 -7.59
N TYR A 244 -5.19 3.65 -6.69
CA TYR A 244 -5.93 4.92 -6.79
C TYR A 244 -5.20 6.00 -7.58
N PHE A 245 -3.89 5.83 -7.80
CA PHE A 245 -3.04 6.82 -8.45
C PHE A 245 -2.51 6.28 -9.80
N ASP A 246 -1.52 6.95 -10.37
CA ASP A 246 -1.00 6.63 -11.71
C ASP A 246 0.00 5.46 -11.68
N GLY A 247 0.54 5.11 -10.51
CA GLY A 247 1.44 3.98 -10.36
C GLY A 247 2.17 3.94 -9.02
N ILE A 248 3.18 3.07 -8.95
CA ILE A 248 4.09 2.88 -7.82
C ILE A 248 5.54 3.00 -8.29
N LEU A 249 6.39 3.64 -7.49
CA LEU A 249 7.84 3.62 -7.63
C LEU A 249 8.42 2.79 -6.48
N SER A 250 8.94 1.61 -6.81
CA SER A 250 9.52 0.64 -5.87
C SER A 250 10.74 -0.01 -6.50
N LYS A 251 11.74 -0.37 -5.70
CA LYS A 251 12.91 -1.13 -6.19
C LYS A 251 12.62 -2.62 -6.30
N GLU A 252 11.51 -3.08 -5.73
CA GLU A 252 11.16 -4.48 -5.71
C GLU A 252 10.29 -4.85 -6.91
N THR A 253 10.84 -5.64 -7.83
CA THR A 253 10.09 -6.16 -9.00
C THR A 253 8.82 -6.90 -8.58
N ARG A 254 8.82 -7.54 -7.41
CA ARG A 254 7.64 -8.21 -6.84
C ARG A 254 6.52 -7.21 -6.54
N VAL A 255 6.83 -6.07 -5.92
CA VAL A 255 5.86 -5.02 -5.59
C VAL A 255 5.24 -4.44 -6.86
N GLN A 256 6.07 -4.17 -7.87
CA GLN A 256 5.60 -3.69 -9.18
C GLN A 256 4.67 -4.71 -9.87
N ARG A 257 5.07 -5.98 -9.88
CA ARG A 257 4.25 -7.06 -10.46
C ARG A 257 2.93 -7.23 -9.72
N ASN A 258 2.94 -7.23 -8.39
CA ASN A 258 1.73 -7.33 -7.59
C ASN A 258 0.79 -6.16 -7.89
N TYR A 259 1.33 -4.95 -8.06
CA TYR A 259 0.55 -3.78 -8.50
C TYR A 259 -0.11 -3.98 -9.86
N GLU A 260 0.64 -4.40 -10.88
CA GLU A 260 0.11 -4.64 -12.22
C GLU A 260 -1.00 -5.70 -12.23
N GLN A 261 -0.79 -6.80 -11.51
CA GLN A 261 -1.75 -7.90 -11.42
C GLN A 261 -3.00 -7.52 -10.62
N THR A 262 -2.83 -6.85 -9.48
CA THR A 262 -3.95 -6.30 -8.70
C THR A 262 -4.77 -5.36 -9.56
N LEU A 263 -4.10 -4.53 -10.36
CA LEU A 263 -4.79 -3.59 -11.21
C LEU A 263 -5.55 -4.27 -12.35
N ALA A 264 -4.96 -5.27 -12.99
CA ALA A 264 -5.63 -6.07 -14.02
C ALA A 264 -6.88 -6.76 -13.44
N MET A 265 -6.76 -7.37 -12.25
CA MET A 265 -7.87 -8.00 -11.54
C MET A 265 -9.00 -7.00 -11.26
N LEU A 266 -8.68 -5.82 -10.71
CA LEU A 266 -9.68 -4.78 -10.43
C LEU A 266 -10.37 -4.29 -11.71
N LYS A 267 -9.63 -4.11 -12.81
CA LYS A 267 -10.19 -3.61 -14.08
C LYS A 267 -11.11 -4.63 -14.76
N ASN A 268 -10.71 -5.89 -14.75
CA ASN A 268 -11.40 -6.94 -15.50
C ASN A 268 -12.59 -7.51 -14.72
N ASN A 269 -12.47 -7.57 -13.38
CA ASN A 269 -13.37 -8.38 -12.56
C ASN A 269 -14.18 -7.56 -11.54
N VAL A 270 -13.93 -6.25 -11.42
CA VAL A 270 -14.59 -5.41 -10.41
C VAL A 270 -15.26 -4.20 -11.07
N PRO A 271 -16.54 -4.32 -11.46
CA PRO A 271 -17.26 -3.23 -12.09
C PRO A 271 -17.35 -2.01 -11.16
N ASN A 272 -17.30 -0.81 -11.74
CA ASN A 272 -17.36 0.49 -11.04
C ASN A 272 -16.16 0.81 -10.13
N ALA A 273 -15.07 0.03 -10.18
CA ALA A 273 -13.84 0.41 -9.51
C ALA A 273 -13.27 1.72 -10.10
N TYR A 274 -12.90 2.66 -9.24
CA TYR A 274 -12.25 3.90 -9.62
C TYR A 274 -10.82 3.65 -10.11
N PHE A 275 -10.44 4.31 -11.21
CA PHE A 275 -9.05 4.40 -11.67
C PHE A 275 -8.73 5.85 -12.00
N SER A 276 -7.47 6.28 -11.79
CA SER A 276 -7.04 7.62 -12.19
C SER A 276 -7.19 7.79 -13.71
N ARG A 277 -7.64 8.98 -14.13
CA ARG A 277 -8.01 9.27 -15.53
C ARG A 277 -6.81 9.33 -16.50
N ARG A 278 -5.57 9.37 -16.01
CA ARG A 278 -4.36 9.49 -16.85
C ARG A 278 -3.68 8.13 -16.96
N ARG A 279 -4.19 7.26 -17.85
CA ARG A 279 -3.51 6.00 -18.19
C ARG A 279 -3.58 5.71 -19.67
N HIS A 280 -2.77 6.44 -20.44
CA HIS A 280 -2.17 5.94 -21.68
C HIS A 280 -0.76 6.55 -21.77
N PRO A 281 0.27 5.77 -22.18
CA PRO A 281 1.41 6.36 -22.87
C PRO A 281 0.95 7.04 -24.19
#